data_AF-A0A963QF17-F1
#
_entry.id   AF-A0A963QF17-F1
#
_cell.length_a   1.000
_cell.length_b   1.000
_cell.length_c   1.000
_cell.angle_alpha   90.00
_cell.angle_beta   90.00
_cell.angle_gamma   90.00
#
_symmetry.space_group_name_H-M   'P 1'
#
loop_
_entity.id
_entity.type
_entity.pdbx_description
1 polymer ?
#
loop_
_entity_poly.entity_id
_entity_poly.type
_entity_poly.pdbx_seq_one_letter_code
_entity_poly.pdbx_strand_id
1 'polypeptide(L)'
;MRDAILMFTAAFLLGAAAVGWFVSRGGSFGALGGGADDGPILPAISGDEATGDTAVDSEAMKLAEVSGDAVEEAVEVVEKVAQAQGGFDQRLAGLEQRLARLDLQAQAAAGNAARAEGLLIAFATRRAIERGAPLGYLADQLRLRFGDARPNAVRTVIEFSREPVTLDQLLARLEGLGPQLTKAPEDEGAWSRIKREVNGLFVIRRESAPSPAPLRRLERARLFLESGRIEAAMAEVRNMPGAPEAKDWLVSAERFAGAQAALDLIETTAVLEPRDLRDGRGNKVEQLSPASGA
;
A
#
# COMPACT_ATOMS: atom_id res chain seq x y z
N MET A 1 -5.28 20.16 -31.72
CA MET A 1 -5.20 21.06 -30.54
C MET A 1 -6.47 21.87 -30.32
N ARG A 2 -7.06 22.51 -31.35
CA ARG A 2 -8.35 23.23 -31.24
C ARG A 2 -9.50 22.36 -30.70
N ASP A 3 -9.61 21.12 -31.15
CA ASP A 3 -10.72 20.24 -30.73
C ASP A 3 -10.58 19.76 -29.28
N ALA A 4 -9.36 19.61 -28.78
CA ALA A 4 -9.09 19.30 -27.38
C ALA A 4 -9.45 20.47 -26.46
N ILE A 5 -9.16 21.70 -26.89
CA ILE A 5 -9.50 22.91 -26.13
C ILE A 5 -11.03 23.08 -26.06
N LEU A 6 -11.75 22.83 -27.16
CA LEU A 6 -13.21 22.90 -27.19
C LEU A 6 -13.86 21.84 -26.28
N MET A 7 -13.35 20.60 -26.27
CA MET A 7 -13.81 19.54 -25.36
C MET A 7 -13.59 19.90 -23.88
N PHE A 8 -12.44 20.47 -23.55
CA PHE A 8 -12.14 20.90 -22.18
C PHE A 8 -13.06 22.04 -21.72
N THR A 9 -13.30 23.04 -22.58
CA THR A 9 -14.21 24.14 -22.26
C THR A 9 -15.66 23.68 -22.11
N ALA A 10 -16.11 22.72 -22.93
CA ALA A 10 -17.44 22.15 -22.82
C ALA A 10 -17.62 21.35 -21.52
N ALA A 11 -16.62 20.53 -21.15
CA ALA A 11 -16.64 19.78 -19.90
C ALA A 11 -16.65 20.70 -18.66
N PHE A 12 -15.90 21.80 -18.70
CA PHE A 12 -15.85 22.78 -17.61
C PHE A 12 -17.20 23.50 -17.42
N LEU A 13 -17.84 23.94 -18.52
CA LEU A 13 -19.15 24.59 -18.47
C LEU A 13 -20.25 23.64 -17.97
N LEU A 14 -20.18 22.36 -18.34
CA LEU A 14 -21.11 21.34 -17.87
C LEU A 14 -20.96 21.08 -16.37
N GLY A 15 -19.72 21.03 -15.86
CA GLY A 15 -19.43 20.92 -14.43
C GLY A 15 -19.94 22.12 -13.63
N ALA A 16 -19.72 23.34 -14.12
CA ALA A 16 -20.20 24.56 -13.46
C ALA A 16 -21.75 24.62 -13.41
N ALA A 17 -22.43 24.19 -14.48
CA ALA A 17 -23.89 24.11 -14.52
C ALA A 17 -24.43 23.06 -13.54
N ALA A 18 -23.78 21.91 -13.41
CA ALA A 18 -24.16 20.87 -12.45
C ALA A 18 -24.02 21.34 -10.99
N VAL A 19 -22.95 22.08 -10.68
CA VAL A 19 -22.73 22.67 -9.34
C VAL A 19 -23.79 23.73 -9.03
N GLY A 20 -24.09 24.62 -9.98
CA GLY A 20 -25.14 25.63 -9.81
C GLY A 20 -26.53 25.01 -9.62
N TRP A 21 -26.84 23.94 -10.36
CA TRP A 21 -28.08 23.19 -10.21
C TRP A 21 -28.19 22.54 -8.82
N PHE A 22 -27.10 21.96 -8.31
CA PHE A 22 -27.07 21.32 -6.99
C PHE A 22 -27.32 22.31 -5.85
N VAL A 23 -26.68 23.48 -5.89
CA VAL A 23 -26.85 24.53 -4.87
C VAL A 23 -28.26 25.12 -4.92
N SER A 24 -28.81 25.36 -6.12
CA SER A 24 -30.17 25.91 -6.26
C SER A 24 -31.29 24.96 -5.79
N ARG A 25 -30.99 23.66 -5.61
CA ARG A 25 -31.91 22.67 -5.05
C ARG A 25 -31.77 22.48 -3.53
N GLY A 26 -31.01 23.34 -2.85
CA GLY A 26 -30.81 23.32 -1.41
C GLY A 26 -29.63 22.45 -0.94
N GLY A 27 -28.75 22.02 -1.85
CA GLY A 27 -27.53 21.29 -1.50
C GLY A 27 -26.48 22.22 -0.90
N SER A 28 -26.09 21.99 0.36
CA SER A 28 -24.96 22.69 0.99
C SER A 28 -23.67 21.87 0.85
N PHE A 29 -22.59 22.50 0.37
CA PHE A 29 -21.27 21.88 0.26
C PHE A 29 -20.60 21.64 1.63
N GLY A 30 -21.20 22.14 2.72
CA GLY A 30 -20.70 21.98 4.09
C GLY A 30 -20.79 20.57 4.66
N ALA A 31 -21.53 19.65 4.02
CA ALA A 31 -21.66 18.26 4.47
C ALA A 31 -20.46 17.35 4.10
N LEU A 32 -19.46 17.86 3.36
CA LEU A 32 -18.28 17.09 2.93
C LEU A 32 -16.95 17.56 3.55
N GLY A 33 -17.00 18.50 4.50
CA GLY A 33 -15.83 18.96 5.26
C GLY A 33 -16.17 18.99 6.74
N GLY A 34 -15.55 18.11 7.52
CA GLY A 34 -15.78 18.05 8.96
C GLY A 34 -15.27 19.30 9.70
N GLY A 35 -16.05 19.72 10.70
CA GLY A 35 -15.61 20.51 11.86
C GLY A 35 -15.98 21.99 11.84
N ALA A 36 -17.06 22.35 12.54
CA ALA A 36 -17.13 23.45 13.50
C ALA A 36 -18.58 23.60 14.01
N ASP A 37 -18.72 23.53 15.33
CA ASP A 37 -19.75 24.10 16.22
C ASP A 37 -21.19 24.32 15.72
N ASP A 38 -22.13 23.56 16.31
CA ASP A 38 -23.24 24.14 17.06
C ASP A 38 -23.90 23.03 17.89
N GLY A 39 -23.66 23.06 19.21
CA GLY A 39 -24.28 22.13 20.16
C GLY A 39 -25.75 22.51 20.40
N PRO A 40 -26.69 21.54 20.52
CA PRO A 40 -28.05 21.86 20.91
C PRO A 40 -28.10 22.28 22.39
N ILE A 41 -28.62 23.48 22.61
CA ILE A 41 -28.94 24.06 23.91
C ILE A 41 -29.99 23.16 24.61
N LEU A 42 -29.58 22.52 25.70
CA LEU A 42 -30.49 21.90 26.66
C LEU A 42 -31.16 23.01 27.48
N PRO A 43 -32.50 23.01 27.67
CA PRO A 43 -33.11 23.89 28.65
C PRO A 43 -32.69 23.48 30.06
N ALA A 44 -32.25 24.47 30.82
CA ALA A 44 -31.83 24.35 32.21
C ALA A 44 -32.95 23.80 33.09
N ILE A 45 -32.66 22.70 33.79
CA ILE A 45 -33.47 22.21 34.91
C ILE A 45 -32.94 22.93 36.14
N SER A 46 -33.59 24.02 36.52
CA SER A 46 -33.40 24.63 37.83
C SER A 46 -34.15 23.79 38.86
N GLY A 47 -33.39 23.11 39.72
CA GLY A 47 -33.92 22.60 40.97
C GLY A 47 -34.23 23.76 41.91
N ASP A 48 -35.42 23.74 42.49
CA ASP A 48 -35.69 24.40 43.76
C ASP A 48 -36.18 23.32 44.74
N GLU A 49 -35.57 23.34 45.91
CA GLU A 49 -35.74 22.36 46.97
C GLU A 49 -37.06 22.55 47.73
N ALA A 50 -37.40 21.47 48.44
CA ALA A 50 -38.50 21.29 49.35
C ALA A 50 -38.84 22.48 50.27
N THR A 51 -40.13 22.67 50.50
CA THR A 51 -40.87 22.53 51.78
C THR A 51 -42.26 23.12 51.49
N GLY A 52 -43.39 22.48 51.73
CA GLY A 52 -43.83 21.70 52.86
C GLY A 52 -45.32 22.01 52.99
N ASP A 53 -46.08 21.03 53.45
CA ASP A 53 -47.49 21.14 53.84
C ASP A 53 -48.54 21.10 52.72
N THR A 54 -49.02 19.89 52.44
CA THR A 54 -50.46 19.69 52.28
C THR A 54 -50.85 18.46 53.07
N ALA A 55 -51.35 18.73 54.27
CA ALA A 55 -52.51 18.09 54.89
C ALA A 55 -52.97 16.78 54.23
N VAL A 56 -52.83 15.73 55.03
CA VAL A 56 -53.53 14.46 54.92
C VAL A 56 -55.03 14.72 54.93
N ASP A 57 -55.66 14.72 53.76
CA ASP A 57 -57.06 14.30 53.68
C ASP A 57 -57.08 12.84 53.22
N SER A 58 -57.37 12.00 54.21
CA SER A 58 -57.70 10.60 54.03
C SER A 58 -59.04 10.53 53.29
N GLU A 59 -59.01 10.50 51.96
CA GLU A 59 -60.12 9.88 51.23
C GLU A 59 -59.86 8.40 51.15
N ALA A 60 -60.41 7.75 52.18
CA ALA A 60 -60.54 6.33 52.37
C ALA A 60 -60.76 5.60 51.04
N MET A 61 -59.95 4.56 50.87
CA MET A 61 -60.33 3.27 50.32
C MET A 61 -61.85 3.11 50.17
N LYS A 62 -62.38 3.54 49.03
CA LYS A 62 -63.54 2.88 48.44
C LYS A 62 -62.98 1.77 47.58
N LEU A 63 -63.02 0.55 48.13
CA LEU A 63 -63.39 -0.61 47.32
C LEU A 63 -64.77 -0.28 46.71
N ALA A 64 -64.77 0.52 45.65
CA ALA A 64 -65.85 0.58 44.70
C ALA A 64 -65.44 -0.42 43.64
N GLU A 65 -66.11 -1.57 43.64
CA GLU A 65 -66.30 -2.46 42.50
C GLU A 65 -65.59 -1.94 41.25
N VAL A 66 -64.35 -2.42 41.02
CA VAL A 66 -63.82 -2.30 39.67
C VAL A 66 -64.73 -3.21 38.87
N SER A 67 -65.68 -2.62 38.16
CA SER A 67 -66.46 -3.30 37.13
C SER A 67 -65.46 -4.13 36.33
N GLY A 68 -65.74 -5.42 36.09
CA GLY A 68 -64.80 -6.30 35.37
C GLY A 68 -64.23 -5.64 34.09
N ASP A 69 -65.05 -4.80 33.46
CA ASP A 69 -64.77 -3.95 32.29
C ASP A 69 -63.54 -3.01 32.44
N ALA A 70 -63.33 -2.36 33.60
CA ALA A 70 -62.22 -1.41 33.79
C ALA A 70 -60.88 -2.10 34.09
N VAL A 71 -60.90 -3.31 34.66
CA VAL A 71 -59.70 -4.17 34.73
C VAL A 71 -59.38 -4.72 33.35
N GLU A 72 -60.39 -5.09 32.57
CA GLU A 72 -60.24 -5.63 31.22
C GLU A 72 -59.61 -4.62 30.26
N GLU A 73 -60.04 -3.35 30.30
CA GLU A 73 -59.47 -2.27 29.51
C GLU A 73 -58.01 -1.96 29.91
N ALA A 74 -57.69 -1.96 31.20
CA ALA A 74 -56.32 -1.76 31.68
C ALA A 74 -55.38 -2.91 31.26
N VAL A 75 -55.87 -4.15 31.28
CA VAL A 75 -55.13 -5.33 30.80
C VAL A 75 -54.90 -5.25 29.29
N GLU A 76 -55.90 -4.82 28.52
CA GLU A 76 -55.79 -4.66 27.06
C GLU A 76 -54.78 -3.55 26.69
N VAL A 77 -54.74 -2.44 27.44
CA VAL A 77 -53.75 -1.37 27.25
C VAL A 77 -52.33 -1.86 27.57
N VAL A 78 -52.15 -2.61 28.67
CA VAL A 78 -50.85 -3.21 29.02
C VAL A 78 -50.42 -4.24 27.97
N GLU A 79 -51.35 -5.03 27.43
CA GLU A 79 -51.06 -6.00 26.37
C GLU A 79 -50.66 -5.31 25.05
N LYS A 80 -51.35 -4.23 24.66
CA LYS A 80 -50.99 -3.39 23.50
C LYS A 80 -49.61 -2.75 23.67
N VAL A 81 -49.28 -2.27 24.88
CA VAL A 81 -47.95 -1.72 25.18
C VAL A 81 -46.87 -2.82 25.13
N ALA A 82 -47.14 -4.01 25.65
CA ALA A 82 -46.22 -5.15 25.59
C ALA A 82 -45.98 -5.62 24.14
N GLN A 83 -47.02 -5.68 23.31
CA GLN A 83 -46.91 -5.98 21.88
C GLN A 83 -46.12 -4.88 21.13
N ALA A 84 -46.35 -3.61 21.47
CA ALA A 84 -45.59 -2.50 20.91
C ALA A 84 -44.09 -2.57 21.28
N GLN A 85 -43.78 -2.89 22.55
CA GLN A 85 -42.41 -3.11 23.06
C GLN A 85 -41.72 -4.27 22.33
N GLY A 86 -42.37 -5.42 22.17
CA GLY A 86 -41.81 -6.55 21.41
C GLY A 86 -41.54 -6.20 19.93
N GLY A 87 -42.34 -5.30 19.33
CA GLY A 87 -42.08 -4.77 17.99
C GLY A 87 -40.86 -3.82 17.93
N PHE A 88 -40.56 -3.09 19.01
CA PHE A 88 -39.34 -2.29 19.11
C PHE A 88 -38.09 -3.16 19.26
N ASP A 89 -38.15 -4.20 20.07
CA ASP A 89 -37.03 -5.12 20.27
C ASP A 89 -36.66 -5.84 18.96
N GLN A 90 -37.65 -6.26 18.17
CA GLN A 90 -37.41 -6.85 16.85
C GLN A 90 -36.76 -5.86 15.87
N ARG A 91 -37.17 -4.58 15.90
CA ARG A 91 -36.56 -3.53 15.09
C ARG A 91 -35.14 -3.21 15.54
N LEU A 92 -34.89 -3.17 16.85
CA LEU A 92 -33.56 -2.94 17.43
C LEU A 92 -32.61 -4.08 17.06
N ALA A 93 -33.01 -5.33 17.26
CA ALA A 93 -32.25 -6.50 16.85
C ALA A 93 -31.95 -6.50 15.33
N GLY A 94 -32.93 -6.10 14.51
CA GLY A 94 -32.74 -5.93 13.07
C GLY A 94 -31.74 -4.82 12.70
N LEU A 95 -31.74 -3.71 13.43
CA LEU A 95 -30.77 -2.62 13.25
C LEU A 95 -29.37 -3.03 13.69
N GLU A 96 -29.23 -3.70 14.83
CA GLU A 96 -27.96 -4.24 15.33
C GLU A 96 -27.34 -5.21 14.32
N GLN A 97 -28.13 -6.14 13.78
CA GLN A 97 -27.66 -7.07 12.74
C GLN A 97 -27.26 -6.34 11.45
N ARG A 98 -27.98 -5.29 11.07
CA ARG A 98 -27.63 -4.48 9.89
C ARG A 98 -26.35 -3.67 10.11
N LEU A 99 -26.15 -3.12 11.31
CA LEU A 99 -24.92 -2.42 11.69
C LEU A 99 -23.73 -3.36 11.68
N ALA A 100 -23.85 -4.56 12.25
CA ALA A 100 -22.80 -5.57 12.21
C ALA A 100 -22.42 -5.95 10.77
N ARG A 101 -23.40 -6.10 9.88
CA ARG A 101 -23.14 -6.34 8.45
C ARG A 101 -22.45 -5.16 7.77
N LEU A 102 -22.86 -3.94 8.08
CA LEU A 102 -22.28 -2.73 7.51
C LEU A 102 -20.83 -2.54 7.98
N ASP A 103 -20.54 -2.83 9.25
CA ASP A 103 -19.19 -2.78 9.80
C ASP A 103 -18.26 -3.77 9.10
N LEU A 104 -18.69 -5.03 8.93
CA LEU A 104 -17.93 -6.03 8.17
C LEU A 104 -17.70 -5.61 6.71
N GLN A 105 -18.70 -5.02 6.06
CA GLN A 105 -18.57 -4.49 4.70
C GLN A 105 -17.60 -3.31 4.63
N ALA A 106 -17.63 -2.42 5.61
CA ALA A 106 -16.73 -1.27 5.70
C ALA A 106 -15.27 -1.71 5.92
N GLN A 107 -15.03 -2.67 6.81
CA GLN A 107 -13.71 -3.28 7.03
C GLN A 107 -13.19 -3.97 5.76
N ALA A 108 -14.05 -4.74 5.08
CA ALA A 108 -13.68 -5.39 3.81
C ALA A 108 -13.32 -4.36 2.73
N ALA A 109 -14.10 -3.28 2.60
CA ALA A 109 -13.83 -2.19 1.66
C ALA A 109 -12.52 -1.46 2.00
N ALA A 110 -12.28 -1.16 3.28
CA ALA A 110 -11.04 -0.53 3.74
C ALA A 110 -9.81 -1.40 3.45
N GLY A 111 -9.89 -2.71 3.70
CA GLY A 111 -8.79 -3.63 3.39
C GLY A 111 -8.51 -3.75 1.88
N ASN A 112 -9.55 -3.75 1.05
CA ASN A 112 -9.39 -3.74 -0.41
C ASN A 112 -8.77 -2.44 -0.92
N ALA A 113 -9.18 -1.28 -0.36
CA ALA A 113 -8.60 0.01 -0.68
C ALA A 113 -7.12 0.05 -0.29
N ALA A 114 -6.77 -0.41 0.92
CA ALA A 114 -5.38 -0.47 1.37
C ALA A 114 -4.50 -1.37 0.49
N ARG A 115 -5.03 -2.53 0.05
CA ARG A 115 -4.35 -3.41 -0.92
C ARG A 115 -4.09 -2.69 -2.24
N ALA A 116 -5.11 -2.02 -2.79
CA ALA A 116 -4.99 -1.29 -4.05
C ALA A 116 -3.97 -0.13 -3.94
N GLU A 117 -4.02 0.64 -2.86
CA GLU A 117 -3.05 1.71 -2.59
C GLU A 117 -1.62 1.16 -2.45
N GLY A 118 -1.44 0.05 -1.75
CA GLY A 118 -0.16 -0.64 -1.62
C GLY A 118 0.43 -1.04 -2.97
N LEU A 119 -0.40 -1.63 -3.84
CA LEU A 119 0.01 -2.00 -5.20
C LEU A 119 0.37 -0.79 -6.06
N LEU A 120 -0.41 0.30 -5.98
CA LEU A 120 -0.12 1.52 -6.73
C LEU A 120 1.21 2.15 -6.30
N ILE A 121 1.51 2.15 -5.00
CA ILE A 121 2.75 2.69 -4.47
C ILE A 121 3.93 1.80 -4.84
N ALA A 122 3.80 0.48 -4.75
CA ALA A 122 4.82 -0.46 -5.16
C ALA A 122 5.13 -0.30 -6.67
N PHE A 123 4.10 -0.25 -7.52
CA PHE A 123 4.25 -0.04 -8.96
C PHE A 123 4.87 1.32 -9.30
N ALA A 124 4.40 2.41 -8.68
CA ALA A 124 4.97 3.74 -8.89
C ALA A 124 6.45 3.81 -8.47
N THR A 125 6.80 3.11 -7.39
CA THR A 125 8.19 2.98 -6.92
C THR A 125 9.03 2.22 -7.93
N ARG A 126 8.61 1.03 -8.38
CA ARG A 126 9.34 0.29 -9.43
C ARG A 126 9.56 1.14 -10.67
N ARG A 127 8.51 1.82 -11.14
CA ARG A 127 8.59 2.70 -12.32
C ARG A 127 9.53 3.89 -12.11
N ALA A 128 9.65 4.42 -10.89
CA ALA A 128 10.61 5.48 -10.57
C ALA A 128 12.06 4.96 -10.60
N ILE A 129 12.30 3.81 -9.95
CA ILE A 129 13.61 3.16 -9.90
C ILE A 129 14.11 2.78 -11.30
N GLU A 130 13.27 2.18 -12.14
CA GLU A 130 13.62 1.81 -13.52
C GLU A 130 14.03 3.02 -14.38
N ARG A 131 13.39 4.17 -14.15
CA ARG A 131 13.74 5.43 -14.84
C ARG A 131 14.94 6.15 -14.22
N GLY A 132 15.47 5.67 -13.10
CA GLY A 132 16.49 6.36 -12.34
C GLY A 132 16.00 7.68 -11.73
N ALA A 133 14.71 7.79 -11.44
CA ALA A 133 14.14 8.97 -10.79
C ALA A 133 14.21 8.84 -9.25
N PRO A 134 14.48 9.93 -8.52
CA PRO A 134 14.37 9.92 -7.06
C PRO A 134 12.91 9.68 -6.65
N LEU A 135 12.69 9.04 -5.50
CA LEU A 135 11.35 8.66 -5.05
C LEU A 135 10.48 9.84 -4.61
N GLY A 136 11.08 10.93 -4.12
CA GLY A 136 10.34 12.05 -3.54
C GLY A 136 9.35 11.57 -2.46
N TYR A 137 8.08 11.98 -2.58
CA TYR A 137 7.01 11.57 -1.67
C TYR A 137 6.78 10.05 -1.58
N LEU A 138 7.13 9.28 -2.61
CA LEU A 138 7.00 7.81 -2.58
C LEU A 138 7.85 7.20 -1.46
N ALA A 139 8.97 7.81 -1.08
CA ALA A 139 9.80 7.32 0.02
C ALA A 139 9.05 7.34 1.36
N ASP A 140 8.27 8.39 1.62
CA ASP A 140 7.48 8.51 2.84
C ASP A 140 6.28 7.57 2.81
N GLN A 141 5.66 7.40 1.64
CA GLN A 141 4.60 6.42 1.44
C GLN A 141 5.06 4.99 1.66
N LEU A 142 6.26 4.63 1.20
CA LEU A 142 6.84 3.31 1.46
C LEU A 142 7.09 3.09 2.96
N ARG A 143 7.66 4.08 3.66
CA ARG A 143 7.87 4.00 5.11
C ARG A 143 6.56 3.85 5.86
N LEU A 144 5.57 4.67 5.52
CA LEU A 144 4.27 4.65 6.17
C LEU A 144 3.59 3.30 6.01
N ARG A 145 3.63 2.70 4.83
CA ARG A 145 2.81 1.52 4.52
C ARG A 145 3.51 0.19 4.69
N PHE A 146 4.77 0.13 4.33
CA PHE A 146 5.57 -1.10 4.31
C PHE A 146 6.67 -1.10 5.38
N GLY A 147 6.85 -0.01 6.13
CA GLY A 147 7.92 0.11 7.13
C GLY A 147 7.84 -0.93 8.24
N ASP A 148 6.63 -1.30 8.66
CA ASP A 148 6.43 -2.33 9.69
C ASP A 148 6.60 -3.74 9.12
N ALA A 149 6.01 -4.02 7.95
CA ALA A 149 6.04 -5.34 7.34
C ALA A 149 7.43 -5.70 6.75
N ARG A 150 8.10 -4.74 6.10
CA ARG A 150 9.33 -4.96 5.33
C ARG A 150 10.35 -3.81 5.53
N PRO A 151 10.81 -3.54 6.78
CA PRO A 151 11.69 -2.40 7.08
C PRO A 151 12.99 -2.43 6.27
N ASN A 152 13.61 -3.61 6.11
CA ASN A 152 14.86 -3.76 5.38
C ASN A 152 14.68 -3.49 3.88
N ALA A 153 13.62 -3.99 3.25
CA ALA A 153 13.36 -3.78 1.83
C ALA A 153 13.09 -2.31 1.53
N VAL A 154 12.26 -1.65 2.37
CA VAL A 154 11.98 -0.22 2.26
C VAL A 154 13.27 0.60 2.37
N ARG A 155 14.13 0.29 3.35
CA ARG A 155 15.44 0.95 3.48
C ARG A 155 16.29 0.80 2.23
N THR A 156 16.45 -0.44 1.73
CA THR A 156 17.26 -0.71 0.53
C THR A 156 16.78 0.10 -0.68
N VAL A 157 15.47 0.13 -0.93
CA VAL A 157 14.90 0.88 -2.07
C VAL A 157 15.10 2.38 -1.91
N ILE A 158 14.90 2.92 -0.70
CA ILE A 158 15.11 4.35 -0.42
C ILE A 158 16.58 4.73 -0.58
N GLU A 159 17.50 3.94 -0.03
CA GLU A 159 18.95 4.19 -0.17
C GLU A 159 19.38 4.10 -1.62
N PHE A 160 18.91 3.09 -2.36
CA PHE A 160 19.17 2.96 -3.78
C PHE A 160 18.69 4.19 -4.57
N SER A 161 17.50 4.72 -4.25
CA SER A 161 16.91 5.85 -4.96
C SER A 161 17.66 7.17 -4.85
N ARG A 162 18.59 7.31 -3.89
CA ARG A 162 19.41 8.52 -3.73
C ARG A 162 20.47 8.63 -4.82
N GLU A 163 20.99 7.49 -5.25
CA GLU A 163 22.00 7.38 -6.32
C GLU A 163 21.60 6.23 -7.24
N PRO A 164 20.55 6.42 -8.06
CA PRO A 164 19.99 5.34 -8.85
C PRO A 164 20.89 5.03 -10.06
N VAL A 165 21.05 3.74 -10.34
CA VAL A 165 21.69 3.24 -11.56
C VAL A 165 20.64 2.49 -12.37
N THR A 166 20.51 2.80 -13.66
CA THR A 166 19.54 2.11 -14.54
C THR A 166 20.17 0.92 -15.24
N LEU A 167 19.33 0.01 -15.75
CA LEU A 167 19.81 -1.14 -16.54
C LEU A 167 20.60 -0.70 -17.77
N ASP A 168 20.11 0.32 -18.48
CA ASP A 168 20.80 0.89 -19.66
C ASP A 168 22.18 1.47 -19.29
N GLN A 169 22.31 2.09 -18.11
CA GLN A 169 23.61 2.57 -17.61
C GLN A 169 24.55 1.40 -17.30
N LEU A 170 24.05 0.30 -16.70
CA LEU A 170 24.85 -0.89 -16.45
C LEU A 170 25.32 -1.52 -17.76
N LEU A 171 24.47 -1.57 -18.77
CA LEU A 171 24.80 -2.08 -20.11
C LEU A 171 25.88 -1.22 -20.77
N ALA A 172 25.67 0.09 -20.85
CA ALA A 172 26.62 1.03 -21.46
C ALA A 172 27.98 1.01 -20.76
N ARG A 173 28.00 0.95 -19.42
CA ARG A 173 29.24 0.82 -18.63
C ARG A 173 29.95 -0.52 -18.90
N LEU A 174 29.20 -1.62 -19.01
CA LEU A 174 29.76 -2.93 -19.36
C LEU A 174 30.40 -2.91 -20.76
N GLU A 175 29.76 -2.26 -21.73
CA GLU A 175 30.30 -2.10 -23.08
C GLU A 175 31.60 -1.29 -23.08
N GLY A 176 31.64 -0.18 -22.35
CA GLY A 176 32.86 0.62 -22.18
C GLY A 176 34.01 -0.15 -21.54
N LEU A 177 33.72 -1.07 -20.62
CA LEU A 177 34.70 -1.95 -19.97
C LEU A 177 35.18 -3.11 -20.84
N GLY A 178 34.50 -3.39 -21.97
CA GLY A 178 34.75 -4.57 -22.80
C GLY A 178 36.23 -4.83 -23.16
N PRO A 179 37.00 -3.83 -23.65
CA PRO A 179 38.41 -4.02 -23.96
C PRO A 179 39.30 -4.35 -22.75
N GLN A 180 38.95 -3.84 -21.56
CA GLN A 180 39.70 -4.08 -20.33
C GLN A 180 39.37 -5.46 -19.75
N LEU A 181 38.08 -5.82 -19.78
CA LEU A 181 37.57 -7.12 -19.31
C LEU A 181 38.11 -8.32 -20.09
N THR A 182 38.37 -8.13 -21.38
CA THR A 182 38.82 -9.21 -22.28
C THR A 182 40.33 -9.39 -22.32
N LYS A 183 41.10 -8.39 -21.87
CA LYS A 183 42.57 -8.47 -21.77
C LYS A 183 42.98 -9.10 -20.44
N ALA A 184 44.05 -9.87 -20.45
CA ALA A 184 44.70 -10.32 -19.22
C ALA A 184 45.43 -9.12 -18.57
N PRO A 185 45.44 -9.00 -17.22
CA PRO A 185 46.16 -7.94 -16.52
C PRO A 185 47.61 -7.88 -16.98
N GLU A 186 48.13 -6.69 -17.28
CA GLU A 186 49.50 -6.49 -17.75
C GLU A 186 50.55 -6.83 -16.66
N ASP A 187 50.13 -6.78 -15.38
CA ASP A 187 50.96 -7.05 -14.20
C ASP A 187 51.13 -8.53 -13.82
N GLU A 188 50.57 -9.48 -14.60
CA GLU A 188 50.96 -10.88 -14.47
C GLU A 188 52.35 -11.07 -15.08
N GLY A 189 53.38 -10.85 -14.25
CA GLY A 189 54.77 -11.04 -14.62
C GLY A 189 54.96 -12.35 -15.39
N ALA A 190 55.71 -12.30 -16.48
CA ALA A 190 55.88 -13.41 -17.43
C ALA A 190 56.16 -14.76 -16.75
N TRP A 191 56.81 -14.73 -15.59
CA TRP A 191 57.07 -15.87 -14.71
C TRP A 191 55.81 -16.59 -14.18
N SER A 192 54.76 -15.84 -13.82
CA SER A 192 53.47 -16.40 -13.38
C SER A 192 52.71 -17.08 -14.52
N ARG A 193 52.83 -16.53 -15.73
CA ARG A 193 52.26 -17.09 -16.97
C ARG A 193 52.94 -18.40 -17.33
N ILE A 194 54.28 -18.42 -17.30
CA ILE A 194 55.09 -19.63 -17.55
C ILE A 194 54.81 -20.72 -16.50
N LYS A 195 54.71 -20.39 -15.21
CA LYS A 195 54.44 -21.37 -14.15
C LYS A 195 53.06 -22.04 -14.29
N ARG A 196 52.05 -21.31 -14.78
CA ARG A 196 50.73 -21.89 -15.11
C ARG A 196 50.79 -22.79 -16.34
N GLU A 197 51.54 -22.42 -17.37
CA GLU A 197 51.72 -23.22 -18.58
C GLU A 197 52.47 -24.53 -18.31
N VAL A 198 53.44 -24.54 -17.38
CA VAL A 198 54.16 -25.77 -16.99
C VAL A 198 53.28 -26.70 -16.14
N ASN A 199 52.38 -26.17 -15.32
CA ASN A 199 51.39 -26.97 -14.58
C ASN A 199 50.22 -27.45 -15.47
N GLY A 200 50.03 -26.82 -16.64
CA GLY A 200 49.08 -27.21 -17.70
C GLY A 200 49.80 -27.97 -18.80
N LEU A 201 50.35 -29.14 -18.47
CA LEU A 201 51.12 -30.02 -19.35
C LEU A 201 50.49 -30.17 -20.76
N PHE A 202 51.04 -29.40 -21.70
CA PHE A 202 50.94 -29.43 -23.17
C PHE A 202 49.54 -29.39 -23.85
N VAL A 203 49.11 -28.18 -24.21
CA VAL A 203 48.45 -27.92 -25.51
C VAL A 203 49.09 -26.70 -26.17
N ILE A 204 50.15 -26.94 -26.95
CA ILE A 204 50.66 -25.94 -27.89
C ILE A 204 49.66 -25.87 -29.04
N ARG A 205 48.76 -24.88 -29.01
CA ARG A 205 48.09 -24.40 -30.23
C ARG A 205 48.78 -23.11 -30.64
N ARG A 206 49.53 -23.16 -31.75
CA ARG A 206 49.88 -21.96 -32.50
C ARG A 206 48.67 -21.60 -33.36
N GLU A 207 48.05 -20.47 -33.08
CA GLU A 207 47.54 -19.52 -34.06
C GLU A 207 47.23 -18.20 -33.34
N SER A 208 47.61 -17.11 -33.96
CA SER A 208 47.80 -15.75 -33.43
C SER A 208 46.51 -14.99 -33.10
N ALA A 209 45.54 -15.62 -32.43
CA ALA A 209 44.31 -14.98 -31.98
C ALA A 209 44.09 -15.23 -30.46
N PRO A 210 43.79 -14.21 -29.65
CA PRO A 210 43.36 -14.41 -28.26
C PRO A 210 42.20 -15.43 -28.21
N SER A 211 42.16 -16.27 -27.17
CA SER A 211 41.05 -17.20 -26.97
C SER A 211 39.71 -16.45 -27.10
N PRO A 212 38.73 -16.93 -27.88
CA PRO A 212 37.43 -16.28 -28.02
C PRO A 212 36.59 -16.38 -26.74
N ALA A 213 37.04 -17.10 -25.72
CA ALA A 213 36.29 -17.35 -24.50
C ALA A 213 35.91 -16.06 -23.72
N PRO A 214 36.80 -15.07 -23.51
CA PRO A 214 36.44 -13.82 -22.80
C PRO A 214 35.47 -12.95 -23.60
N LEU A 215 35.63 -12.85 -24.92
CA LEU A 215 34.70 -12.13 -25.80
C LEU A 215 33.30 -12.75 -25.75
N ARG A 216 33.20 -14.08 -25.86
CA ARG A 216 31.91 -14.79 -25.71
C ARG A 216 31.31 -14.65 -24.31
N ARG A 217 32.13 -14.57 -23.26
CA ARG A 217 31.65 -14.30 -21.89
C ARG A 217 31.03 -12.90 -21.81
N LEU A 218 31.66 -11.92 -22.44
CA LEU A 218 31.15 -10.54 -22.47
C LEU A 218 29.82 -10.45 -23.21
N GLU A 219 29.69 -11.14 -24.35
CA GLU A 219 28.41 -11.25 -25.06
C GLU A 219 27.33 -11.91 -24.21
N ARG A 220 27.64 -13.01 -23.50
CA ARG A 220 26.66 -13.63 -22.57
C ARG A 220 26.28 -12.71 -21.42
N ALA A 221 27.23 -11.97 -20.85
CA ALA A 221 26.96 -11.01 -19.80
C ALA A 221 25.98 -9.92 -20.29
N ARG A 222 26.14 -9.42 -21.53
CA ARG A 222 25.20 -8.47 -22.15
C ARG A 222 23.81 -9.07 -22.32
N LEU A 223 23.72 -10.26 -22.90
CA LEU A 223 22.43 -10.96 -23.05
C LEU A 223 21.74 -11.21 -21.71
N PHE A 224 22.51 -11.50 -20.65
CA PHE A 224 21.97 -11.61 -19.30
C PHE A 224 21.42 -10.28 -18.76
N LEU A 225 22.14 -9.16 -18.95
CA LEU A 225 21.62 -7.85 -18.56
C LEU A 225 20.35 -7.48 -19.35
N GLU A 226 20.35 -7.64 -20.67
CA GLU A 226 19.20 -7.32 -21.52
C GLU A 226 17.94 -8.12 -21.15
N SER A 227 18.13 -9.34 -20.63
CA SER A 227 17.05 -10.19 -20.12
C SER A 227 16.73 -9.98 -18.62
N GLY A 228 17.34 -8.99 -17.97
CA GLY A 228 17.13 -8.69 -16.55
C GLY A 228 17.77 -9.70 -15.58
N ARG A 229 18.66 -10.59 -16.05
CA ARG A 229 19.36 -11.57 -15.21
C ARG A 229 20.69 -11.01 -14.70
N ILE A 230 20.61 -10.04 -13.79
CA ILE A 230 21.77 -9.27 -13.31
C ILE A 230 22.79 -10.15 -12.59
N GLU A 231 22.35 -11.08 -11.74
CA GLU A 231 23.23 -12.02 -11.03
C GLU A 231 24.06 -12.89 -11.98
N ALA A 232 23.42 -13.39 -13.04
CA ALA A 232 24.11 -14.19 -14.06
C ALA A 232 25.14 -13.36 -14.85
N ALA A 233 24.80 -12.09 -15.15
CA ALA A 233 25.74 -11.17 -15.78
C ALA A 233 26.96 -10.89 -14.89
N MET A 234 26.75 -10.63 -13.59
CA MET A 234 27.83 -10.44 -12.62
C MET A 234 28.73 -11.67 -12.53
N ALA A 235 28.15 -12.87 -12.52
CA ALA A 235 28.92 -14.12 -12.49
C ALA A 235 29.82 -14.27 -13.74
N GLU A 236 29.33 -13.90 -14.93
CA GLU A 236 30.17 -13.93 -16.13
C GLU A 236 31.33 -12.93 -16.05
N VAL A 237 31.07 -11.70 -15.59
CA VAL A 237 32.09 -10.65 -15.45
C VAL A 237 33.14 -11.01 -14.40
N ARG A 238 32.75 -11.57 -13.25
CA ARG A 238 33.70 -12.05 -12.22
C ARG A 238 34.65 -13.14 -12.72
N ASN A 239 34.23 -13.91 -13.72
CA ASN A 239 35.01 -14.97 -14.34
C ASN A 239 35.88 -14.50 -15.53
N MET A 240 35.91 -13.20 -15.82
CA MET A 240 36.75 -12.63 -16.87
C MET A 240 38.16 -12.31 -16.36
N PRO A 241 39.18 -12.35 -17.23
CA PRO A 241 40.55 -12.07 -16.82
C PRO A 241 40.73 -10.62 -16.31
N GLY A 242 40.03 -9.65 -16.91
CA GLY A 242 40.02 -8.25 -16.47
C GLY A 242 39.00 -7.91 -15.39
N ALA A 243 38.42 -8.91 -14.67
CA ALA A 243 37.44 -8.66 -13.61
C ALA A 243 37.87 -7.61 -12.55
N PRO A 244 39.16 -7.48 -12.16
CA PRO A 244 39.58 -6.44 -11.23
C PRO A 244 39.31 -5.00 -11.69
N GLU A 245 39.23 -4.74 -13.00
CA GLU A 245 38.93 -3.43 -13.57
C GLU A 245 37.44 -3.08 -13.50
N ALA A 246 36.57 -4.07 -13.28
CA ALA A 246 35.11 -3.90 -13.25
C ALA A 246 34.53 -3.84 -11.84
N LYS A 247 35.33 -3.52 -10.81
CA LYS A 247 34.88 -3.45 -9.41
C LYS A 247 33.70 -2.51 -9.22
N ASP A 248 33.79 -1.29 -9.72
CA ASP A 248 32.74 -0.28 -9.55
C ASP A 248 31.45 -0.67 -10.29
N TRP A 249 31.60 -1.34 -11.44
CA TRP A 249 30.48 -1.90 -12.18
C TRP A 249 29.81 -3.03 -11.40
N LEU A 250 30.59 -3.95 -10.80
CA LEU A 250 30.08 -5.04 -9.98
C LEU A 250 29.32 -4.50 -8.74
N VAL A 251 29.85 -3.49 -8.06
CA VAL A 251 29.17 -2.83 -6.93
C VAL A 251 27.85 -2.19 -7.37
N SER A 252 27.84 -1.51 -8.53
CA SER A 252 26.62 -0.91 -9.08
C SER A 252 25.58 -1.96 -9.45
N ALA A 253 26.01 -3.08 -10.05
CA ALA A 253 25.14 -4.18 -10.43
C ALA A 253 24.54 -4.90 -9.21
N GLU A 254 25.34 -5.11 -8.15
CA GLU A 254 24.88 -5.71 -6.89
C GLU A 254 23.87 -4.81 -6.19
N ARG A 255 24.12 -3.50 -6.13
CA ARG A 255 23.14 -2.52 -5.61
C ARG A 255 21.83 -2.56 -6.40
N PHE A 256 21.90 -2.63 -7.72
CA PHE A 256 20.72 -2.72 -8.57
C PHE A 256 19.95 -4.03 -8.35
N ALA A 257 20.63 -5.17 -8.30
CA ALA A 257 20.01 -6.46 -8.02
C ALA A 257 19.35 -6.50 -6.64
N GLY A 258 20.01 -5.95 -5.61
CA GLY A 258 19.46 -5.82 -4.27
C GLY A 258 18.21 -4.93 -4.22
N ALA A 259 18.18 -3.84 -5.00
CA ALA A 259 17.00 -3.00 -5.14
C ALA A 259 15.84 -3.72 -5.84
N GLN A 260 16.10 -4.49 -6.90
CA GLN A 260 15.07 -5.30 -7.57
C GLN A 260 14.47 -6.36 -6.64
N ALA A 261 15.32 -7.11 -5.91
CA ALA A 261 14.84 -8.09 -4.94
C ALA A 261 14.02 -7.45 -3.81
N ALA A 262 14.42 -6.26 -3.34
CA ALA A 262 13.65 -5.52 -2.35
C ALA A 262 12.28 -5.05 -2.89
N LEU A 263 12.21 -4.61 -4.15
CA LEU A 263 10.94 -4.26 -4.81
C LEU A 263 10.03 -5.48 -4.95
N ASP A 264 10.57 -6.64 -5.35
CA ASP A 264 9.81 -7.88 -5.47
C ASP A 264 9.19 -8.30 -4.13
N LEU A 265 9.93 -8.13 -3.02
CA LEU A 265 9.41 -8.38 -1.67
C LEU A 265 8.29 -7.41 -1.30
N ILE A 266 8.42 -6.11 -1.61
CA ILE A 266 7.38 -5.10 -1.36
C ILE A 266 6.11 -5.44 -2.14
N GLU A 267 6.23 -5.77 -3.43
CA GLU A 267 5.11 -6.16 -4.28
C GLU A 267 4.43 -7.44 -3.81
N THR A 268 5.22 -8.45 -3.45
CA THR A 268 4.70 -9.71 -2.88
C THR A 268 3.91 -9.44 -1.60
N THR A 269 4.42 -8.57 -0.74
CA THR A 269 3.71 -8.18 0.50
C THR A 269 2.40 -7.44 0.19
N ALA A 270 2.42 -6.55 -0.80
CA ALA A 270 1.23 -5.83 -1.26
C ALA A 270 0.11 -6.78 -1.75
N VAL A 271 0.48 -7.92 -2.34
CA VAL A 271 -0.48 -8.93 -2.83
C VAL A 271 -0.92 -9.89 -1.73
N LEU A 272 0.04 -10.48 -1.00
CA LEU A 272 -0.20 -11.66 -0.15
C LEU A 272 -0.49 -11.34 1.32
N GLU A 273 0.02 -10.22 1.85
CA GLU A 273 -0.06 -9.87 3.27
C GLU A 273 -0.66 -8.47 3.51
N PRO A 274 -1.89 -8.15 3.02
CA PRO A 274 -2.44 -6.80 3.18
C PRO A 274 -2.69 -6.38 4.63
N ARG A 275 -2.86 -7.36 5.53
CA ARG A 275 -3.11 -7.14 6.97
C ARG A 275 -1.93 -6.52 7.71
N ASP A 276 -0.71 -6.76 7.22
CA ASP A 276 0.52 -6.25 7.83
C ASP A 276 0.87 -4.85 7.31
N LEU A 277 0.07 -4.33 6.36
CA LEU A 277 0.22 -3.00 5.80
C LEU A 277 -0.55 -1.96 6.64
N ARG A 278 -0.18 -0.70 6.44
CA ARG A 278 -0.94 0.45 6.93
C ARG A 278 -1.77 1.10 5.84
N ASP A 279 -2.92 1.65 6.23
CA ASP A 279 -3.78 2.46 5.37
C ASP A 279 -3.20 3.87 5.13
N GLY A 280 -3.85 4.68 4.29
CA GLY A 280 -3.42 6.05 4.01
C GLY A 280 -3.43 7.01 5.22
N ARG A 281 -4.00 6.59 6.36
CA ARG A 281 -4.01 7.34 7.63
C ARG A 281 -2.99 6.80 8.63
N GLY A 282 -2.26 5.73 8.29
CA GLY A 282 -1.28 5.08 9.15
C GLY A 282 -1.86 4.07 10.13
N ASN A 283 -3.13 3.69 10.02
CA ASN A 283 -3.73 2.64 10.84
C ASN A 283 -3.39 1.27 10.24
N LYS A 284 -3.29 0.23 11.09
CA LYS A 284 -3.13 -1.14 10.61
C LYS A 284 -4.39 -1.60 9.88
N VAL A 285 -4.21 -2.37 8.82
CA VAL A 285 -5.33 -2.95 8.07
C VAL A 285 -5.90 -4.13 8.84
N GLU A 286 -6.98 -3.90 9.58
CA GLU A 286 -7.73 -4.97 10.22
C GLU A 286 -8.67 -5.62 9.19
N GLN A 287 -8.30 -6.81 8.71
CA GLN A 287 -9.19 -7.62 7.89
C GLN A 287 -9.41 -8.97 8.59
N LEU A 288 -10.60 -9.14 9.17
CA LEU A 288 -11.03 -10.42 9.74
C LEU A 288 -11.08 -11.46 8.61
N SER A 289 -10.41 -12.60 8.82
CA SER A 289 -10.33 -13.65 7.80
C SER A 289 -11.74 -14.18 7.48
N PRO A 290 -12.11 -14.42 6.21
CA PRO A 290 -13.43 -14.98 5.87
C PRO A 290 -13.66 -16.37 6.49
N ALA A 291 -12.61 -17.03 6.98
CA ALA A 291 -12.68 -18.31 7.69
C ALA A 291 -12.99 -18.20 9.20
N SER A 292 -13.17 -17.00 9.75
CA SER A 292 -13.39 -16.79 11.19
C SER A 292 -14.87 -16.76 11.59
N GLY A 293 -15.79 -16.98 10.64
CA GLY A 293 -17.23 -16.85 10.82
C GLY A 293 -18.03 -18.09 10.41
N ALA A 294 -17.48 -19.28 10.64
CA ALA A 294 -18.19 -20.56 10.49
C ALA A 294 -18.29 -21.28 11.83
#